data_AF-A0A8M3B035-F1
#
_entry.id   AF-A0A8M3B035-F1
#
_cell.length_a   1.000
_cell.length_b   1.000
_cell.length_c   1.000
_cell.angle_alpha   90.00
_cell.angle_beta   90.00
_cell.angle_gamma   90.00
#
_symmetry.space_group_name_H-M   'P 1'
#
loop_
_entity.id
_entity.type
_entity.pdbx_description
1 polymer ?
#
loop_
_entity_poly.entity_id
_entity_poly.type
_entity_poly.pdbx_seq_one_letter_code
_entity_poly.pdbx_strand_id
1 'polypeptide(L)'
;MIHQKNPPSSSSYYLLLLQLESTARLLSGKPTTMCETMGKVDICLIRTYWDFEYPRPFPPNFKFVGGLHCKPAKPLSKELEEFVQSSGDHGVVVFSLGSMIKNLTSERANTIAAALGQIPQKVVWRYSGKTPETLAPNTKIYDWIPQNDLLGHPKTKAFITHGGTNGLYEAIYHGVPMVGLPLFGDQPDNLLHIKTKGAAVVLDIHTMGSKDLVDALKAVVNNPSYKESIMRLSRIHHDQPMKPLDQAVYWIEFVMRNKGAKHLRVQAHELSWYQYHCLDVAAFLLSITALITFLWVKACCFLFRRCVRKTRPERKRQKNKKE
;
A
#
# COMPACT_ATOMS: atom_id res chain seq x y z
N MET A 1 -13.71 -3.41 21.11
CA MET A 1 -14.58 -2.49 20.36
C MET A 1 -13.73 -1.35 19.82
N ILE A 2 -13.30 -1.46 18.56
CA ILE A 2 -12.84 -0.32 17.77
C ILE A 2 -13.69 -0.42 16.50
N HIS A 3 -14.62 0.51 16.36
CA HIS A 3 -15.42 0.69 15.15
C HIS A 3 -14.49 1.06 13.99
N GLN A 4 -14.25 0.12 13.08
CA GLN A 4 -13.76 0.46 11.75
C GLN A 4 -14.93 1.05 10.97
N LYS A 5 -14.90 2.38 10.80
CA LYS A 5 -15.77 3.10 9.86
C LYS A 5 -15.57 2.52 8.46
N ASN A 6 -16.69 2.31 7.77
CA ASN A 6 -16.85 1.77 6.42
C ASN A 6 -15.66 2.02 5.47
N PRO A 7 -15.05 0.97 4.88
CA PRO A 7 -14.14 1.14 3.75
C PRO A 7 -14.93 1.47 2.47
N PRO A 8 -14.35 2.22 1.52
CA PRO A 8 -15.00 2.59 0.27
C PRO A 8 -15.12 1.37 -0.67
N SER A 9 -16.28 1.28 -1.35
CA SER A 9 -16.67 0.32 -2.40
C SER A 9 -16.09 -1.10 -2.33
N SER A 10 -16.77 -1.95 -1.55
CA SER A 10 -16.51 -3.38 -1.35
C SER A 10 -16.45 -4.25 -2.62
N SER A 11 -17.00 -3.82 -3.76
CA SER A 11 -17.17 -4.69 -4.93
C SER A 11 -15.84 -5.10 -5.61
N SER A 12 -14.89 -4.18 -5.77
CA SER A 12 -13.62 -4.49 -6.46
C SER A 12 -12.66 -5.33 -5.62
N TYR A 13 -12.61 -5.11 -4.31
CA TYR A 13 -11.81 -5.94 -3.40
C TYR A 13 -12.40 -7.35 -3.27
N TYR A 14 -13.73 -7.48 -3.20
CA TYR A 14 -14.38 -8.80 -3.21
C TYR A 14 -14.12 -9.57 -4.51
N LEU A 15 -14.17 -8.90 -5.67
CA LEU A 15 -13.87 -9.53 -6.96
C LEU A 15 -12.42 -10.03 -7.04
N LEU A 16 -11.45 -9.27 -6.52
CA LEU A 16 -10.05 -9.70 -6.47
C LEU A 16 -9.85 -10.91 -5.54
N LEU A 17 -10.49 -10.90 -4.36
CA LEU A 17 -10.46 -12.03 -3.43
C LEU A 17 -11.10 -13.29 -4.06
N LEU A 18 -12.22 -13.15 -4.76
CA LEU A 18 -12.88 -14.25 -5.47
C LEU A 18 -12.02 -14.80 -6.62
N GLN A 19 -11.30 -13.95 -7.34
CA GLN A 19 -10.37 -14.35 -8.41
C GLN A 19 -9.15 -15.10 -7.85
N LEU A 20 -8.66 -14.67 -6.69
CA LEU A 20 -7.56 -15.33 -5.99
C LEU A 20 -7.99 -16.66 -5.35
N GLU A 21 -9.19 -16.72 -4.80
CA GLU A 21 -9.77 -17.98 -4.32
C GLU A 21 -10.06 -18.94 -5.46
N SER A 22 -10.56 -18.48 -6.60
CA SER A 22 -10.83 -19.34 -7.76
C SER A 22 -9.53 -19.91 -8.32
N THR A 23 -8.47 -19.12 -8.43
CA THR A 23 -7.14 -19.59 -8.84
C THR A 23 -6.50 -20.53 -7.82
N ALA A 24 -6.62 -20.25 -6.52
CA ALA A 24 -6.14 -21.15 -5.47
C ALA A 24 -6.87 -22.50 -5.49
N ARG A 25 -8.19 -22.50 -5.72
CA ARG A 25 -9.00 -23.71 -5.91
C ARG A 25 -8.57 -24.48 -7.16
N LEU A 26 -8.31 -23.78 -8.27
CA LEU A 26 -7.90 -24.38 -9.54
C LEU A 26 -6.54 -25.09 -9.44
N LEU A 27 -5.60 -24.52 -8.67
CA LEU A 27 -4.27 -25.09 -8.44
C LEU A 27 -4.27 -26.22 -7.40
N SER A 28 -5.12 -26.12 -6.37
CA SER A 28 -5.11 -27.06 -5.24
C SER A 28 -6.09 -28.24 -5.41
N GLY A 29 -7.03 -28.16 -6.35
CA GLY A 29 -8.08 -29.16 -6.59
C GLY A 29 -9.10 -29.30 -5.45
N LYS A 30 -9.05 -28.42 -4.44
CA LYS A 30 -9.94 -28.42 -3.26
C LYS A 30 -10.47 -27.01 -2.97
N PRO A 31 -11.68 -26.87 -2.39
CA PRO A 31 -12.14 -25.60 -1.84
C PRO A 31 -11.15 -25.15 -0.77
N THR A 32 -10.41 -24.07 -1.06
CA THR A 32 -9.41 -23.50 -0.14
C THR A 32 -9.66 -22.00 -0.06
N THR A 33 -9.55 -21.42 1.13
CA THR A 33 -9.66 -19.96 1.30
C THR A 33 -8.33 -19.29 0.99
N MET A 34 -8.35 -18.02 0.60
CA MET A 34 -7.10 -17.27 0.36
C MET A 34 -6.20 -17.26 1.61
N CYS A 35 -6.76 -17.06 2.81
CA CYS A 35 -6.01 -17.07 4.07
C CYS A 35 -5.33 -18.43 4.32
N GLU A 36 -6.04 -19.53 4.06
CA GLU A 36 -5.49 -20.87 4.22
C GLU A 36 -4.38 -21.14 3.20
N THR A 37 -4.57 -20.73 1.94
CA THR A 37 -3.54 -20.83 0.91
C THR A 37 -2.32 -20.01 1.28
N MET A 38 -2.48 -18.74 1.66
CA MET A 38 -1.39 -17.85 2.07
C MET A 38 -0.64 -18.38 3.29
N GLY A 39 -1.33 -18.98 4.27
CA GLY A 39 -0.70 -19.59 5.44
C GLY A 39 0.18 -20.81 5.13
N LYS A 40 -0.01 -21.43 3.96
CA LYS A 40 0.73 -22.60 3.47
C LYS A 40 1.88 -22.25 2.52
N VAL A 41 1.97 -21.00 2.05
CA VAL A 41 3.00 -20.57 1.10
C VAL A 41 4.39 -20.58 1.75
N ASP A 42 5.36 -21.20 1.07
CA ASP A 42 6.75 -21.27 1.51
C ASP A 42 7.48 -19.93 1.39
N ILE A 43 7.28 -19.18 0.30
CA ILE A 43 7.83 -17.84 0.07
C ILE A 43 6.77 -16.93 -0.57
N CYS A 44 6.61 -15.72 -0.03
CA CYS A 44 5.77 -14.69 -0.60
C CYS A 44 6.64 -13.67 -1.34
N LEU A 45 6.52 -13.61 -2.67
CA LEU A 45 7.14 -12.54 -3.48
C LEU A 45 6.26 -11.29 -3.45
N ILE A 46 6.71 -10.27 -2.74
CA ILE A 46 5.98 -9.01 -2.56
C ILE A 46 6.42 -8.04 -3.65
N ARG A 47 5.49 -7.57 -4.48
CA ARG A 47 5.78 -6.69 -5.64
C ARG A 47 6.08 -5.24 -5.27
N THR A 48 6.50 -4.98 -4.03
CA THR A 48 6.88 -3.66 -3.55
C THR A 48 8.25 -3.69 -2.85
N TYR A 49 8.80 -2.52 -2.52
CA TYR A 49 10.08 -2.33 -1.84
C TYR A 49 10.05 -1.09 -0.95
N TRP A 50 11.08 -0.89 -0.13
CA TRP A 50 11.12 0.13 0.92
C TRP A 50 11.24 1.57 0.41
N ASP A 51 11.64 1.76 -0.85
CA ASP A 51 11.53 3.07 -1.51
C ASP A 51 10.07 3.54 -1.59
N PHE A 52 9.12 2.61 -1.69
CA PHE A 52 7.69 2.85 -1.83
C PHE A 52 6.88 2.61 -0.53
N GLU A 53 7.15 1.53 0.18
CA GLU A 53 6.33 1.10 1.34
C GLU A 53 6.60 1.89 2.62
N TYR A 54 5.71 1.73 3.60
CA TYR A 54 5.97 2.05 5.00
C TYR A 54 6.61 0.86 5.75
N PRO A 55 7.55 1.13 6.69
CA PRO A 55 8.19 0.08 7.46
C PRO A 55 7.17 -0.65 8.34
N ARG A 56 7.21 -1.99 8.31
CA ARG A 56 6.40 -2.86 9.18
C ARG A 56 7.09 -4.22 9.35
N PRO A 57 6.86 -4.95 10.46
CA PRO A 57 7.47 -6.26 10.66
C PRO A 57 6.90 -7.28 9.66
N PHE A 58 7.77 -8.12 9.10
CA PHE A 58 7.38 -9.21 8.22
C PHE A 58 8.10 -10.51 8.60
N PRO A 59 7.45 -11.67 8.43
CA PRO A 59 8.12 -12.95 8.56
C PRO A 59 9.25 -13.12 7.51
N PRO A 60 10.25 -13.96 7.78
CA PRO A 60 11.41 -14.10 6.90
C PRO A 60 11.08 -14.72 5.53
N ASN A 61 9.91 -15.34 5.36
CA ASN A 61 9.45 -15.83 4.05
C ASN A 61 8.88 -14.75 3.12
N PHE A 62 8.79 -13.49 3.54
CA PHE A 62 8.38 -12.37 2.68
C PHE A 62 9.61 -11.78 1.99
N LYS A 63 9.60 -11.79 0.65
CA LYS A 63 10.72 -11.31 -0.18
C LYS A 63 10.24 -10.22 -1.11
N PHE A 64 10.77 -9.02 -0.88
CA PHE A 64 10.40 -7.81 -1.62
C PHE A 64 11.11 -7.77 -2.98
N VAL A 65 10.33 -7.65 -4.04
CA VAL A 65 10.75 -7.67 -5.45
C VAL A 65 10.09 -6.53 -6.24
N GLY A 66 9.89 -5.39 -5.57
CA GLY A 66 9.36 -4.18 -6.21
C GLY A 66 10.18 -3.74 -7.42
N GLY A 67 9.51 -3.32 -8.49
CA GLY A 67 10.17 -2.88 -9.72
C GLY A 67 10.78 -3.98 -10.60
N LEU A 68 10.40 -5.26 -10.40
CA LEU A 68 10.93 -6.38 -11.22
C LEU A 68 10.71 -6.24 -12.74
N HIS A 69 9.74 -5.43 -13.17
CA HIS A 69 9.46 -5.15 -14.58
C HIS A 69 10.24 -3.96 -15.14
N CYS A 70 10.85 -3.13 -14.29
CA CYS A 70 11.56 -1.92 -14.69
C CYS A 70 12.84 -2.28 -15.46
N LYS A 71 13.14 -1.49 -16.50
CA LYS A 71 14.28 -1.71 -17.39
C LYS A 71 14.93 -0.38 -17.76
N PRO A 72 16.23 -0.38 -18.08
CA PRO A 72 16.85 0.77 -18.73
C PRO A 72 16.05 1.18 -19.98
N ALA A 73 15.95 2.48 -20.21
CA ALA A 73 15.22 2.99 -21.37
C ALA A 73 15.92 2.59 -22.67
N LYS A 74 15.11 2.15 -23.64
CA LYS A 74 15.53 1.94 -25.02
C LYS A 74 15.33 3.21 -25.84
N PRO A 75 16.04 3.36 -26.97
CA PRO A 75 15.78 4.44 -27.91
C PRO A 75 14.32 4.45 -28.38
N LEU A 76 13.72 5.63 -28.47
CA LEU A 76 12.36 5.82 -28.99
C LEU A 76 12.34 5.64 -30.52
N SER A 77 11.14 5.42 -31.08
CA SER A 77 10.97 5.47 -32.54
C SER A 77 11.29 6.87 -33.05
N LYS A 78 11.78 6.98 -34.29
CA LYS A 78 12.19 8.27 -34.88
C LYS A 78 11.11 9.35 -34.77
N GLU A 79 9.85 9.01 -35.05
CA GLU A 79 8.74 9.96 -34.97
C GLU A 79 8.46 10.44 -33.54
N LEU A 80 8.51 9.53 -32.57
CA LEU A 80 8.28 9.88 -31.16
C LEU A 80 9.44 10.69 -30.61
N GLU A 81 10.68 10.32 -30.97
CA GLU A 81 11.89 11.06 -30.64
C GLU A 81 11.83 12.49 -31.19
N GLU A 82 11.48 12.68 -32.47
CA GLU A 82 11.30 14.00 -33.08
C GLU A 82 10.27 14.85 -32.33
N PHE A 83 9.14 14.25 -31.95
CA PHE A 83 8.12 14.95 -31.15
C PHE A 83 8.65 15.32 -29.76
N VAL A 84 9.33 14.41 -29.08
CA VAL A 84 9.91 14.66 -27.75
C VAL A 84 10.99 15.74 -27.82
N GLN A 85 11.86 15.73 -28.83
CA GLN A 85 12.90 16.73 -29.00
C GLN A 85 12.35 18.11 -29.40
N SER A 86 11.22 18.16 -30.12
CA SER A 86 10.52 19.41 -30.44
C SER A 86 10.02 20.19 -29.21
N SER A 87 10.08 19.60 -28.01
CA SER A 87 9.72 20.27 -26.76
C SER A 87 10.72 21.32 -26.27
N GLY A 88 11.92 21.42 -26.88
CA GLY A 88 12.94 22.36 -26.46
C GLY A 88 13.33 22.16 -24.99
N ASP A 89 13.51 23.25 -24.25
CA ASP A 89 13.93 23.21 -22.84
C ASP A 89 12.78 22.89 -21.87
N HIS A 90 11.53 23.06 -22.31
CA HIS A 90 10.36 22.76 -21.49
C HIS A 90 10.23 21.26 -21.21
N GLY A 91 10.66 20.40 -22.13
CA GLY A 91 10.60 18.95 -21.98
C GLY A 91 9.19 18.39 -22.16
N VAL A 92 9.00 17.15 -21.71
CA VAL A 92 7.76 16.39 -21.96
C VAL A 92 7.08 15.92 -20.68
N VAL A 93 5.75 15.82 -20.77
CA VAL A 93 4.90 15.15 -19.78
C VAL A 93 4.37 13.87 -20.41
N VAL A 94 4.53 12.75 -19.69
CA VAL A 94 3.93 11.47 -20.07
C VAL A 94 2.59 11.36 -19.33
N PHE A 95 1.54 10.92 -20.02
CA PHE A 95 0.23 10.73 -19.40
C PHE A 95 -0.34 9.35 -19.73
N SER A 96 -0.60 8.54 -18.70
CA SER A 96 -1.21 7.22 -18.83
C SER A 96 -2.07 6.87 -17.61
N LEU A 97 -3.31 6.43 -17.85
CA LEU A 97 -4.21 5.90 -16.82
C LEU A 97 -4.19 4.37 -16.74
N GLY A 98 -3.09 3.74 -17.18
CA GLY A 98 -2.93 2.30 -17.20
C GLY A 98 -3.68 1.62 -18.35
N SER A 99 -3.62 0.29 -18.44
CA SER A 99 -4.19 -0.47 -19.56
C SER A 99 -5.69 -0.75 -19.45
N MET A 100 -6.21 -0.80 -18.22
CA MET A 100 -7.60 -1.15 -17.92
C MET A 100 -8.59 -0.06 -18.31
N ILE A 101 -8.18 1.20 -18.19
CA ILE A 101 -8.98 2.36 -18.59
C ILE A 101 -8.52 2.78 -19.98
N LYS A 102 -9.37 2.56 -20.98
CA LYS A 102 -9.07 2.91 -22.38
C LYS A 102 -9.54 4.32 -22.74
N ASN A 103 -10.60 4.79 -22.10
CA ASN A 103 -11.24 6.06 -22.38
C ASN A 103 -11.78 6.72 -21.11
N LEU A 104 -12.19 7.98 -21.25
CA LEU A 104 -12.85 8.78 -20.23
C LEU A 104 -14.17 9.29 -20.82
N THR A 105 -15.03 9.84 -19.97
CA THR A 105 -16.19 10.60 -20.47
C THR A 105 -15.67 11.79 -21.30
N SER A 106 -16.41 12.20 -22.33
CA SER A 106 -16.02 13.33 -23.20
C SER A 106 -15.77 14.60 -22.38
N GLU A 107 -16.58 14.85 -21.36
CA GLU A 107 -16.41 15.99 -20.46
C GLU A 107 -15.07 15.95 -19.72
N ARG A 108 -14.70 14.81 -19.11
CA ARG A 108 -13.41 14.67 -18.40
C ARG A 108 -12.23 14.71 -19.35
N ALA A 109 -12.35 14.07 -20.51
CA ALA A 109 -11.32 14.09 -21.53
C ALA A 109 -11.05 15.52 -22.05
N ASN A 110 -12.11 16.32 -22.26
CA ASN A 110 -12.00 17.72 -22.63
C ASN A 110 -11.39 18.59 -21.51
N THR A 111 -11.83 18.42 -20.26
CA THR A 111 -11.26 19.17 -19.13
C THR A 111 -9.76 18.92 -19.00
N ILE A 112 -9.32 17.68 -19.16
CA ILE A 112 -7.90 17.33 -19.12
C ILE A 112 -7.17 17.87 -20.35
N ALA A 113 -7.69 17.69 -21.56
CA ALA A 113 -7.07 18.20 -22.78
C ALA A 113 -6.88 19.73 -22.75
N ALA A 114 -7.88 20.47 -22.28
CA ALA A 114 -7.81 21.91 -22.09
C ALA A 114 -6.75 22.33 -21.07
N ALA A 115 -6.51 21.53 -20.02
CA ALA A 115 -5.43 21.78 -19.07
C ALA A 115 -4.05 21.52 -19.69
N LEU A 116 -3.91 20.41 -20.42
CA LEU A 116 -2.66 20.05 -21.11
C LEU A 116 -2.27 21.09 -22.16
N GLY A 117 -3.24 21.75 -22.81
CA GLY A 117 -2.98 22.84 -23.74
C GLY A 117 -2.44 24.13 -23.11
N GLN A 118 -2.52 24.28 -21.80
CA GLN A 118 -2.07 25.49 -21.08
C GLN A 118 -0.64 25.38 -20.54
N ILE A 119 0.00 24.21 -20.66
CA ILE A 119 1.38 24.01 -20.24
C ILE A 119 2.35 24.08 -21.43
N PRO A 120 3.58 24.58 -21.25
CA PRO A 120 4.53 24.73 -22.36
C PRO A 120 5.18 23.40 -22.78
N GLN A 121 5.05 22.33 -21.98
CA GLN A 121 5.58 21.01 -22.32
C GLN A 121 4.83 20.38 -23.49
N LYS A 122 5.54 19.52 -24.24
CA LYS A 122 4.85 18.55 -25.09
C LYS A 122 4.28 17.43 -24.23
N VAL A 123 3.15 16.88 -24.63
CA VAL A 123 2.48 15.82 -23.87
C VAL A 123 2.30 14.59 -24.73
N VAL A 124 2.77 13.45 -24.22
CA VAL A 124 2.54 12.14 -24.81
C VAL A 124 1.45 11.45 -24.00
N TRP A 125 0.24 11.38 -24.55
CA TRP A 125 -0.94 10.89 -23.85
C TRP A 125 -1.38 9.53 -24.40
N ARG A 126 -1.29 8.49 -23.57
CA ARG A 126 -1.90 7.20 -23.86
C ARG A 126 -3.41 7.26 -23.64
N TYR A 127 -4.19 7.18 -24.72
CA TYR A 127 -5.65 7.29 -24.69
C TYR A 127 -6.26 6.71 -25.96
N SER A 128 -7.31 5.89 -25.82
CA SER A 128 -8.00 5.20 -26.92
C SER A 128 -9.48 5.58 -27.01
N GLY A 129 -9.90 6.66 -26.35
CA GLY A 129 -11.26 7.19 -26.44
C GLY A 129 -11.45 8.16 -27.60
N LYS A 130 -12.64 8.75 -27.71
CA LYS A 130 -12.90 9.84 -28.66
C LYS A 130 -11.93 10.98 -28.38
N THR A 131 -11.21 11.43 -29.40
CA THR A 131 -10.31 12.58 -29.35
C THR A 131 -11.03 13.79 -28.74
N PRO A 132 -10.49 14.41 -27.68
CA PRO A 132 -11.08 15.60 -27.08
C PRO A 132 -11.15 16.75 -28.07
N GLU A 133 -12.24 17.50 -28.05
CA GLU A 133 -12.47 18.67 -28.92
C GLU A 133 -11.54 19.85 -28.53
N THR A 134 -11.05 19.84 -27.31
CA THR A 134 -10.13 20.84 -26.74
C THR A 134 -8.66 20.42 -26.80
N LEU A 135 -8.31 19.40 -27.60
CA LEU A 135 -6.94 18.91 -27.73
C LEU A 135 -6.04 19.96 -28.41
N ALA A 136 -5.02 20.41 -27.69
CA ALA A 136 -4.06 21.40 -28.18
C ALA A 136 -2.88 20.76 -28.95
N PRO A 137 -2.23 21.50 -29.87
CA PRO A 137 -1.12 20.98 -30.70
C PRO A 137 0.15 20.54 -29.95
N ASN A 138 0.27 20.87 -28.66
CA ASN A 138 1.38 20.39 -27.83
C ASN A 138 1.15 18.95 -27.33
N THR A 139 -0.05 18.39 -27.47
CA THR A 139 -0.40 17.05 -26.99
C THR A 139 -0.61 16.10 -28.15
N LYS A 140 0.08 14.95 -28.13
CA LYS A 140 -0.17 13.83 -29.05
C LYS A 140 -0.79 12.66 -28.30
N ILE A 141 -1.83 12.09 -28.90
CA ILE A 141 -2.53 10.90 -28.38
C ILE A 141 -2.01 9.66 -29.09
N TYR A 142 -1.82 8.59 -28.30
CA TYR A 142 -1.43 7.28 -28.79
C TYR A 142 -2.30 6.20 -28.12
N ASP A 143 -2.65 5.15 -28.83
CA ASP A 143 -3.32 3.98 -28.23
C ASP A 143 -2.40 3.23 -27.24
N TRP A 144 -1.10 3.21 -27.57
CA TRP A 144 -0.06 2.59 -26.78
C TRP A 144 1.22 3.41 -26.84
N ILE A 145 1.95 3.46 -25.72
CA ILE A 145 3.21 4.21 -25.60
C ILE A 145 4.29 3.30 -25.01
N PRO A 146 5.57 3.47 -25.39
CA PRO A 146 6.70 2.83 -24.72
C PRO A 146 6.96 3.54 -23.38
N GLN A 147 6.08 3.33 -22.39
CA GLN A 147 6.03 4.11 -21.14
C GLN A 147 7.36 4.10 -20.39
N ASN A 148 7.98 2.93 -20.20
CA ASN A 148 9.30 2.81 -19.56
C ASN A 148 10.35 3.68 -20.25
N ASP A 149 10.39 3.66 -21.58
CA ASP A 149 11.42 4.35 -22.36
C ASP A 149 11.18 5.85 -22.37
N LEU A 150 9.93 6.29 -22.46
CA LEU A 150 9.54 7.69 -22.28
C LEU A 150 9.88 8.20 -20.88
N LEU A 151 9.61 7.43 -19.82
CA LEU A 151 9.95 7.84 -18.46
C LEU A 151 11.46 7.93 -18.24
N GLY A 152 12.24 7.06 -18.87
CA GLY A 152 13.71 7.16 -18.82
C GLY A 152 14.32 8.16 -19.80
N HIS A 153 13.51 8.86 -20.60
CA HIS A 153 14.01 9.84 -21.54
C HIS A 153 14.45 11.15 -20.82
N PRO A 154 15.63 11.74 -21.13
CA PRO A 154 16.15 12.91 -20.42
C PRO A 154 15.25 14.16 -20.45
N LYS A 155 14.40 14.30 -21.47
CA LYS A 155 13.44 15.41 -21.59
C LYS A 155 12.20 15.24 -20.70
N THR A 156 11.97 14.08 -20.10
CA THR A 156 10.76 13.82 -19.31
C THR A 156 10.81 14.55 -17.97
N LYS A 157 9.79 15.38 -17.73
CA LYS A 157 9.71 16.25 -16.54
C LYS A 157 8.71 15.75 -15.51
N ALA A 158 7.59 15.19 -15.95
CA ALA A 158 6.55 14.69 -15.06
C ALA A 158 5.77 13.53 -15.68
N PHE A 159 5.16 12.74 -14.82
CA PHE A 159 4.27 11.65 -15.20
C PHE A 159 2.88 11.83 -14.59
N ILE A 160 1.86 11.97 -15.43
CA ILE A 160 0.46 11.93 -15.01
C ILE A 160 0.03 10.46 -15.00
N THR A 161 -0.40 9.97 -13.84
CA THR A 161 -0.64 8.53 -13.63
C THR A 161 -1.87 8.26 -12.78
N HIS A 162 -2.57 7.17 -13.09
CA HIS A 162 -3.62 6.64 -12.22
C HIS A 162 -3.11 6.04 -10.90
N GLY A 163 -1.82 5.81 -10.71
CA GLY A 163 -1.29 5.24 -9.47
C GLY A 163 -1.20 3.71 -9.43
N GLY A 164 -1.32 3.03 -10.56
CA GLY A 164 -1.04 1.59 -10.65
C GLY A 164 0.44 1.29 -10.35
N THR A 165 0.69 0.26 -9.53
CA THR A 165 2.02 -0.07 -8.98
C THR A 165 3.12 -0.15 -10.03
N ASN A 166 2.85 -0.74 -11.20
CA ASN A 166 3.86 -0.87 -12.26
C ASN A 166 4.33 0.50 -12.78
N GLY A 167 3.39 1.41 -13.06
CA GLY A 167 3.72 2.75 -13.53
C GLY A 167 4.43 3.58 -12.46
N LEU A 168 4.09 3.39 -11.19
CA LEU A 168 4.80 4.05 -10.08
C LEU A 168 6.24 3.58 -9.98
N TYR A 169 6.51 2.29 -10.09
CA TYR A 169 7.90 1.79 -10.08
C TYR A 169 8.70 2.25 -11.30
N GLU A 170 8.11 2.33 -12.48
CA GLU A 170 8.82 2.91 -13.63
C GLU A 170 9.18 4.38 -13.39
N ALA A 171 8.28 5.15 -12.78
CA ALA A 171 8.54 6.53 -12.41
C ALA A 171 9.61 6.67 -11.31
N ILE A 172 9.58 5.81 -10.29
CA ILE A 172 10.63 5.75 -9.25
C ILE A 172 11.96 5.34 -9.87
N TYR A 173 11.99 4.28 -10.68
CA TYR A 173 13.19 3.76 -11.34
C TYR A 173 13.89 4.85 -12.16
N HIS A 174 13.13 5.62 -12.95
CA HIS A 174 13.65 6.71 -13.79
C HIS A 174 13.71 8.08 -13.10
N GLY A 175 13.27 8.18 -11.84
CA GLY A 175 13.32 9.42 -11.07
C GLY A 175 12.40 10.51 -11.63
N VAL A 176 11.20 10.16 -12.12
CA VAL A 176 10.22 11.11 -12.70
C VAL A 176 9.12 11.41 -11.68
N PRO A 177 8.95 12.68 -11.26
CA PRO A 177 7.92 13.02 -10.29
C PRO A 177 6.52 13.01 -10.93
N MET A 178 5.48 12.92 -10.11
CA MET A 178 4.15 12.50 -10.60
C MET A 178 3.01 13.47 -10.26
N VAL A 179 2.00 13.50 -11.13
CA VAL A 179 0.66 13.97 -10.79
C VAL A 179 -0.27 12.75 -10.79
N GLY A 180 -0.83 12.44 -9.63
CA GLY A 180 -1.67 11.28 -9.40
C GLY A 180 -3.15 11.57 -9.62
N LEU A 181 -3.82 10.72 -10.41
CA LEU A 181 -5.24 10.75 -10.73
C LEU A 181 -5.88 9.38 -10.45
N PRO A 182 -6.04 8.99 -9.17
CA PRO A 182 -6.54 7.66 -8.82
C PRO A 182 -7.96 7.43 -9.32
N LEU A 183 -8.25 6.21 -9.73
CA LEU A 183 -9.56 5.80 -10.26
C LEU A 183 -10.25 4.77 -9.37
N PHE A 184 -9.54 3.71 -8.96
CA PHE A 184 -10.13 2.61 -8.18
C PHE A 184 -9.08 1.71 -7.51
N GLY A 185 -9.55 0.80 -6.66
CA GLY A 185 -8.71 -0.23 -6.04
C GLY A 185 -7.65 0.35 -5.12
N ASP A 186 -6.42 -0.13 -5.26
CA ASP A 186 -5.24 0.24 -4.49
C ASP A 186 -4.62 1.58 -4.92
N GLN A 187 -5.05 2.16 -6.04
CA GLN A 187 -4.48 3.38 -6.62
C GLN A 187 -4.45 4.61 -5.68
N PRO A 188 -5.52 4.94 -4.94
CA PRO A 188 -5.48 6.08 -4.01
C PRO A 188 -4.42 5.90 -2.92
N ASP A 189 -4.32 4.70 -2.37
CA ASP A 189 -3.35 4.36 -1.33
C ASP A 189 -1.92 4.40 -1.88
N ASN A 190 -1.70 3.82 -3.07
CA ASN A 190 -0.42 3.86 -3.75
C ASN A 190 0.07 5.30 -3.99
N LEU A 191 -0.82 6.20 -4.43
CA LEU A 191 -0.49 7.60 -4.65
C LEU A 191 -0.29 8.38 -3.34
N LEU A 192 -0.98 8.00 -2.27
CA LEU A 192 -0.75 8.56 -0.95
C LEU A 192 0.69 8.28 -0.48
N HIS A 193 1.23 7.07 -0.70
CA HIS A 193 2.62 6.74 -0.38
C HIS A 193 3.63 7.64 -1.11
N ILE A 194 3.40 7.92 -2.39
CA ILE A 194 4.29 8.80 -3.17
C ILE A 194 4.15 10.25 -2.71
N LYS A 195 2.93 10.69 -2.42
CA LYS A 195 2.64 12.04 -1.92
C LYS A 195 3.31 12.31 -0.57
N THR A 196 3.22 11.39 0.38
CA THR A 196 3.84 11.55 1.71
C THR A 196 5.37 11.54 1.64
N LYS A 197 5.95 10.92 0.59
CA LYS A 197 7.38 11.00 0.28
C LYS A 197 7.77 12.25 -0.51
N GLY A 198 6.83 13.18 -0.76
CA GLY A 198 7.11 14.45 -1.42
C GLY A 198 7.35 14.35 -2.93
N ALA A 199 6.98 13.23 -3.57
CA ALA A 199 7.29 12.97 -4.98
C ALA A 199 6.06 13.06 -5.92
N ALA A 200 4.88 13.41 -5.38
CA ALA A 200 3.67 13.61 -6.18
C ALA A 200 2.71 14.65 -5.62
N VAL A 201 1.92 15.23 -6.51
CA VAL A 201 0.64 15.89 -6.20
C VAL A 201 -0.48 14.92 -6.58
N VAL A 202 -1.54 14.84 -5.78
CA VAL A 202 -2.68 13.94 -6.03
C VAL A 202 -3.94 14.77 -6.13
N LEU A 203 -4.67 14.59 -7.23
CA LEU A 203 -5.94 15.26 -7.51
C LEU A 203 -7.04 14.21 -7.65
N ASP A 204 -8.29 14.61 -7.40
CA ASP A 204 -9.45 13.79 -7.70
C ASP A 204 -9.90 14.05 -9.14
N ILE A 205 -9.78 13.04 -10.00
CA ILE A 205 -10.11 13.14 -11.43
C ILE A 205 -11.58 13.49 -11.69
N HIS A 206 -12.48 13.17 -10.76
CA HIS A 206 -13.91 13.41 -10.91
C HIS A 206 -14.29 14.85 -10.59
N THR A 207 -13.57 15.51 -9.70
CA THR A 207 -13.89 16.86 -9.21
C THR A 207 -12.93 17.94 -9.70
N MET A 208 -11.71 17.59 -10.12
CA MET A 208 -10.72 18.56 -10.57
C MET A 208 -11.19 19.34 -11.81
N GLY A 209 -10.93 20.65 -11.81
CA GLY A 209 -11.01 21.50 -12.99
C GLY A 209 -9.70 21.50 -13.77
N SER A 210 -9.69 22.13 -14.94
CA SER A 210 -8.48 22.26 -15.76
C SER A 210 -7.37 23.01 -15.03
N LYS A 211 -7.73 24.04 -14.24
CA LYS A 211 -6.77 24.84 -13.47
C LYS A 211 -6.02 24.00 -12.43
N ASP A 212 -6.70 23.10 -11.73
CA ASP A 212 -6.09 22.26 -10.70
C ASP A 212 -4.98 21.37 -11.30
N LEU A 213 -5.23 20.80 -12.48
CA LEU A 213 -4.24 19.99 -13.19
C LEU A 213 -3.05 20.83 -13.68
N VAL A 214 -3.30 22.03 -14.20
CA VAL A 214 -2.24 22.97 -14.60
C VAL A 214 -1.36 23.34 -13.41
N ASP A 215 -1.97 23.69 -12.28
CA ASP A 215 -1.26 24.10 -11.07
C ASP A 215 -0.46 22.94 -10.48
N ALA A 216 -1.02 21.72 -10.46
CA ALA A 216 -0.31 20.51 -10.05
C ALA A 216 0.90 20.20 -10.93
N LEU A 217 0.76 20.32 -12.26
CA LEU A 217 1.86 20.10 -13.20
C LEU A 217 2.95 21.16 -13.05
N LYS A 218 2.57 22.45 -12.92
CA LYS A 218 3.52 23.52 -12.62
C LYS A 218 4.27 23.28 -11.31
N ALA A 219 3.57 22.84 -10.26
CA ALA A 219 4.19 22.51 -8.99
C ALA A 219 5.23 21.39 -9.15
N VAL A 220 4.85 20.26 -9.75
CA VAL A 220 5.73 19.09 -9.91
C VAL A 220 6.93 19.37 -10.82
N VAL A 221 6.74 20.15 -11.89
CA VAL A 221 7.79 20.46 -12.86
C VAL A 221 8.75 21.55 -12.37
N ASN A 222 8.24 22.59 -11.69
CA ASN A 222 9.05 23.77 -11.36
C ASN A 222 9.59 23.77 -9.92
N ASN A 223 8.96 23.05 -8.98
CA ASN A 223 9.48 22.96 -7.63
C ASN A 223 10.50 21.81 -7.53
N PRO A 224 11.80 22.12 -7.27
CA PRO A 224 12.86 21.13 -7.24
C PRO A 224 12.65 20.06 -6.17
N SER A 225 11.89 20.34 -5.09
CA SER A 225 11.69 19.38 -4.00
C SER A 225 11.06 18.06 -4.47
N TYR A 226 10.16 18.11 -5.48
CA TYR A 226 9.56 16.91 -6.05
C TYR A 226 10.58 16.07 -6.80
N LYS A 227 11.43 16.72 -7.61
CA LYS A 227 12.50 16.05 -8.35
C LYS A 227 13.56 15.48 -7.41
N GLU A 228 13.97 16.22 -6.39
CA GLU A 228 14.91 15.75 -5.38
C GLU A 228 14.37 14.53 -4.62
N SER A 229 13.09 14.58 -4.23
CA SER A 229 12.43 13.49 -3.52
C SER A 229 12.36 12.23 -4.37
N ILE A 230 11.88 12.31 -5.62
CA ILE A 230 11.82 11.12 -6.48
C ILE A 230 13.22 10.60 -6.86
N MET A 231 14.21 11.48 -7.04
CA MET A 231 15.59 11.06 -7.29
C MET A 231 16.20 10.36 -6.07
N ARG A 232 15.84 10.78 -4.85
CA ARG A 232 16.20 10.05 -3.63
C ARG A 232 15.57 8.66 -3.62
N LEU A 233 14.29 8.52 -3.96
CA LEU A 233 13.63 7.21 -4.05
C LEU A 233 14.25 6.34 -5.14
N SER A 234 14.56 6.91 -6.31
CA SER A 234 15.28 6.23 -7.40
C SER A 234 16.62 5.68 -6.92
N ARG A 235 17.43 6.49 -6.24
CA ARG A 235 18.72 6.03 -5.67
C ARG A 235 18.54 4.84 -4.72
N ILE A 236 17.57 4.91 -3.81
CA ILE A 236 17.27 3.80 -2.89
C ILE A 236 16.80 2.56 -3.66
N HIS A 237 15.99 2.75 -4.70
CA HIS A 237 15.49 1.66 -5.53
C HIS A 237 16.61 0.93 -6.30
N HIS A 238 17.61 1.66 -6.78
CA HIS A 238 18.78 1.07 -7.44
C HIS A 238 19.82 0.53 -6.46
N ASP A 239 19.87 1.05 -5.23
CA ASP A 239 20.78 0.64 -4.18
C ASP A 239 20.29 -0.63 -3.46
N GLN A 240 20.24 -1.73 -4.22
CA GLN A 240 19.87 -3.05 -3.73
C GLN A 240 20.99 -4.05 -4.01
N PRO A 241 21.25 -5.00 -3.10
CA PRO A 241 22.34 -5.99 -3.27
C PRO A 241 22.09 -6.95 -4.44
N MET A 242 20.84 -7.10 -4.87
CA MET A 242 20.43 -7.93 -5.98
C MET A 242 19.29 -7.24 -6.72
N LYS A 243 19.25 -7.36 -8.05
CA LYS A 243 18.15 -6.78 -8.82
C LYS A 243 16.84 -7.49 -8.46
N PRO A 244 15.69 -6.80 -8.47
CA PRO A 244 14.41 -7.38 -8.04
C PRO A 244 14.01 -8.67 -8.79
N LEU A 245 14.27 -8.74 -10.10
CA LEU A 245 14.00 -9.94 -10.89
C LEU A 245 14.91 -11.12 -10.48
N ASP A 246 16.21 -10.87 -10.33
CA ASP A 246 17.18 -11.88 -9.91
C ASP A 246 16.85 -12.39 -8.50
N GLN A 247 16.39 -11.51 -7.61
CA GLN A 247 15.92 -11.89 -6.28
C GLN A 247 14.69 -12.79 -6.33
N ALA A 248 13.72 -12.50 -7.21
CA ALA A 248 12.57 -13.38 -7.42
C ALA A 248 13.01 -14.78 -7.88
N VAL A 249 13.89 -14.84 -8.90
CA VAL A 249 14.44 -16.10 -9.43
C VAL A 249 15.17 -16.88 -8.34
N TYR A 250 16.06 -16.21 -7.60
CA TYR A 250 16.83 -16.83 -6.53
C TYR A 250 15.94 -17.51 -5.48
N TRP A 251 14.88 -16.84 -5.02
CA TRP A 251 14.00 -17.39 -4.00
C TRP A 251 13.08 -18.49 -4.52
N ILE A 252 12.66 -18.42 -5.78
CA ILE A 252 11.95 -19.53 -6.44
C ILE A 252 12.85 -20.77 -6.49
N GLU A 253 14.09 -20.61 -6.98
CA GLU A 253 15.06 -21.71 -7.02
C GLU A 253 15.41 -22.21 -5.62
N PHE A 254 15.52 -21.34 -4.62
CA PHE A 254 15.78 -21.72 -3.24
C PHE A 254 14.73 -22.70 -2.73
N VAL A 255 13.45 -22.43 -2.96
CA VAL A 255 12.36 -23.34 -2.56
C VAL A 255 12.47 -24.66 -3.30
N MET A 256 12.76 -24.64 -4.60
CA MET A 256 12.92 -25.86 -5.41
C MET A 256 14.10 -26.71 -4.93
N ARG A 257 15.27 -26.10 -4.73
CA ARG A 257 16.51 -26.77 -4.28
C ARG A 257 16.34 -27.43 -2.91
N ASN A 258 15.62 -26.77 -2.00
CA ASN A 258 15.44 -27.23 -0.62
C ASN A 258 14.15 -28.03 -0.40
N LYS A 259 13.35 -28.28 -1.45
CA LYS A 259 12.06 -28.99 -1.37
C LYS A 259 11.09 -28.33 -0.38
N GLY A 260 11.05 -26.99 -0.38
CA GLY A 260 10.21 -26.18 0.50
C GLY A 260 11.00 -25.18 1.35
N ALA A 261 10.29 -24.37 2.14
CA ALA A 261 10.89 -23.37 3.03
C ALA A 261 10.14 -23.23 4.36
N LYS A 262 9.64 -24.34 4.92
CA LYS A 262 8.84 -24.34 6.16
C LYS A 262 9.51 -23.64 7.34
N HIS A 263 10.84 -23.71 7.45
CA HIS A 263 11.61 -23.06 8.51
C HIS A 263 11.60 -21.52 8.44
N LEU A 264 11.15 -20.93 7.32
CA LEU A 264 10.95 -19.48 7.17
C LEU A 264 9.50 -19.04 7.44
N ARG A 265 8.59 -19.99 7.66
CA ARG A 265 7.18 -19.71 7.93
C ARG A 265 6.98 -19.49 9.44
N VAL A 266 6.01 -18.64 9.76
CA VAL A 266 5.56 -18.45 11.14
C VAL A 266 4.68 -19.62 11.57
N GLN A 267 4.98 -20.19 12.76
CA GLN A 267 4.25 -21.31 13.34
C GLN A 267 2.78 -20.97 13.67
N ALA A 268 2.46 -19.68 13.77
CA ALA A 268 1.11 -19.19 14.07
C ALA A 268 0.03 -19.72 13.10
N HIS A 269 0.38 -20.06 11.86
CA HIS A 269 -0.56 -20.62 10.88
C HIS A 269 -0.96 -22.07 11.18
N GLU A 270 -0.26 -22.76 12.07
CA GLU A 270 -0.54 -24.14 12.47
C GLU A 270 -1.18 -24.23 13.86
N LEU A 271 -1.35 -23.10 14.55
CA LEU A 271 -1.96 -23.05 15.88
C LEU A 271 -3.49 -23.10 15.77
N SER A 272 -4.11 -23.78 16.73
CA SER A 272 -5.54 -23.66 16.95
C SER A 272 -5.90 -22.24 17.42
N TRP A 273 -7.15 -21.82 17.18
CA TRP A 273 -7.57 -20.45 17.51
C TRP A 273 -7.39 -20.09 18.98
N TYR A 274 -7.56 -21.04 19.91
CA TYR A 274 -7.42 -20.79 21.36
C TYR A 274 -5.94 -20.74 21.80
N GLN A 275 -5.05 -21.51 21.16
CA GLN A 275 -3.60 -21.40 21.36
C GLN A 275 -3.08 -20.06 20.84
N TYR A 276 -3.54 -19.64 19.65
CA TYR A 276 -3.17 -18.34 19.09
C TYR A 276 -3.55 -17.18 20.01
N HIS A 277 -4.72 -17.25 20.66
CA HIS A 277 -5.19 -16.24 21.61
C HIS A 277 -4.75 -16.49 23.06
N CYS A 278 -3.92 -17.50 23.33
CA CYS A 278 -3.37 -17.83 24.65
C CYS A 278 -4.44 -17.91 25.76
N LEU A 279 -5.58 -18.56 25.48
CA LEU A 279 -6.72 -18.58 26.41
C LEU A 279 -6.42 -19.29 27.74
N ASP A 280 -5.53 -20.29 27.70
CA ASP A 280 -5.01 -20.99 28.87
C ASP A 280 -4.20 -20.06 29.77
N VAL A 281 -3.30 -19.24 29.19
CA VAL A 281 -2.53 -18.21 29.91
C VAL A 281 -3.47 -17.16 30.50
N ALA A 282 -4.46 -16.70 29.72
CA ALA A 282 -5.45 -15.76 30.21
C ALA A 282 -6.24 -16.33 31.40
N ALA A 283 -6.72 -17.58 31.30
CA ALA A 283 -7.43 -18.25 32.39
C ALA A 283 -6.56 -18.42 33.63
N PHE A 284 -5.28 -18.78 33.46
CA PHE A 284 -4.31 -18.89 34.55
C PHE A 284 -4.12 -17.54 35.26
N LEU A 285 -3.85 -16.46 34.54
CA LEU A 285 -3.67 -15.12 35.11
C LEU A 285 -4.94 -14.60 35.80
N LEU A 286 -6.12 -14.86 35.23
CA LEU A 286 -7.41 -14.53 35.85
C LEU A 286 -7.63 -15.30 37.16
N SER A 287 -7.26 -16.58 37.21
CA SER A 287 -7.39 -17.40 38.43
C SER A 287 -6.47 -16.91 39.57
N ILE A 288 -5.24 -16.51 39.26
CA ILE A 288 -4.32 -15.89 40.23
C ILE A 288 -4.91 -14.57 40.75
N THR A 289 -5.39 -13.72 39.85
CA THR A 289 -5.97 -12.41 40.20
C THR A 289 -7.21 -12.58 41.08
N ALA A 290 -8.08 -13.54 40.76
CA ALA A 290 -9.24 -13.89 41.57
C ALA A 290 -8.84 -14.42 42.96
N LEU A 291 -7.80 -15.27 43.04
CA LEU A 291 -7.29 -15.79 44.31
C LEU A 291 -6.73 -14.67 45.19
N ILE A 292 -5.90 -13.78 44.64
CA ILE A 292 -5.35 -12.63 45.37
C ILE A 292 -6.48 -11.74 45.89
N THR A 293 -7.47 -11.43 45.03
CA THR A 293 -8.63 -10.61 45.40
C THR A 293 -9.44 -11.28 46.52
N PHE A 294 -9.66 -12.59 46.42
CA PHE A 294 -10.36 -13.37 47.44
C PHE A 294 -9.62 -13.36 48.79
N LEU A 295 -8.30 -13.56 48.78
CA LEU A 295 -7.47 -13.50 49.99
C LEU A 295 -7.47 -12.11 50.61
N TRP A 296 -7.39 -11.06 49.79
CA TRP A 296 -7.52 -9.66 50.24
C TRP A 296 -8.87 -9.39 50.90
N VAL A 297 -9.97 -9.76 50.25
CA VAL A 297 -11.33 -9.60 50.81
C VAL A 297 -11.46 -10.35 52.13
N LYS A 298 -10.94 -11.58 52.22
CA LYS A 298 -10.93 -12.37 53.46
C LYS A 298 -10.10 -11.72 54.56
N ALA A 299 -8.93 -11.17 54.24
CA ALA A 299 -8.07 -10.46 55.19
C ALA A 299 -8.76 -9.18 55.71
N CYS A 300 -9.32 -8.36 54.81
CA CYS A 300 -10.09 -7.17 55.17
C CYS A 300 -11.29 -7.51 56.06
N CYS A 301 -12.08 -8.53 55.68
CA CYS A 301 -13.20 -9.02 56.49
C CYS A 301 -12.76 -9.56 57.86
N PHE A 302 -11.62 -10.25 57.93
CA PHE A 302 -11.07 -10.75 59.19
C PHE A 302 -10.63 -9.60 60.11
N LEU A 303 -9.91 -8.61 59.57
CA LEU A 303 -9.52 -7.40 60.30
C LEU A 303 -10.76 -6.65 60.81
N PHE A 304 -11.78 -6.47 59.96
CA PHE A 304 -13.04 -5.83 60.35
C PHE A 304 -13.74 -6.58 61.49
N ARG A 305 -13.87 -7.91 61.39
CA ARG A 305 -14.45 -8.75 62.45
C ARG A 305 -13.66 -8.68 63.76
N ARG A 306 -12.34 -8.55 63.69
CA ARG A 306 -11.46 -8.45 64.87
C ARG A 306 -11.59 -7.08 65.55
N CYS A 307 -11.76 -6.00 64.77
CA CYS A 307 -12.07 -4.66 65.28
C CYS A 307 -13.46 -4.61 65.95
N VAL A 308 -14.48 -5.25 65.37
CA VAL A 308 -15.85 -5.30 65.93
C VAL A 308 -15.95 -6.21 67.17
N ARG A 309 -15.13 -7.25 67.30
CA ARG A 309 -15.11 -8.10 68.52
C ARG A 309 -14.46 -7.43 69.73
N LYS A 310 -13.55 -6.47 69.55
CA LYS A 310 -12.94 -5.72 70.65
C LYS A 310 -13.90 -4.72 71.31
N THR A 311 -15.04 -4.42 70.70
CA THR A 311 -16.04 -3.45 71.21
C THR A 311 -17.22 -4.07 71.96
N ARG A 312 -17.23 -5.39 72.26
CA ARG A 312 -18.22 -5.97 73.20
C ARG A 312 -17.74 -5.85 74.65
N PRO A 313 -18.40 -5.06 75.53
CA PRO A 313 -18.02 -4.98 76.93
C PRO A 313 -18.40 -6.26 77.68
N GLU A 314 -17.54 -6.74 78.57
CA GLU A 314 -17.82 -7.88 79.46
C GLU A 314 -19.07 -7.59 80.33
N ARG A 315 -20.08 -8.46 80.26
CA ARG A 315 -21.19 -8.46 81.23
C ARG A 315 -20.67 -8.96 82.59
N LYS A 316 -20.53 -8.05 83.57
CA LYS A 316 -20.30 -8.39 84.99
C LYS A 316 -21.39 -9.35 85.48
N ARG A 317 -20.99 -10.52 86.00
CA ARG A 317 -21.84 -11.42 86.80
C ARG A 317 -22.22 -10.71 88.10
N GLN A 318 -23.49 -10.33 88.26
CA GLN A 318 -24.04 -9.97 89.57
C GLN A 318 -24.32 -11.24 90.37
N LYS A 319 -23.55 -11.44 91.45
CA LYS A 319 -23.94 -12.30 92.59
C LYS A 319 -25.11 -11.60 93.30
N ASN A 320 -26.29 -12.19 93.31
CA ASN A 320 -27.31 -11.83 94.29
C ASN A 320 -27.19 -12.73 95.52
N LYS A 321 -27.20 -12.05 96.66
CA LYS A 321 -27.08 -12.51 98.04
C LYS A 321 -28.44 -12.23 98.70
N LYS A 322 -28.82 -13.10 99.64
CA LYS A 322 -29.92 -12.97 100.63
C LYS A 322 -31.33 -13.27 100.10
N GLU A 323 -32.21 -13.90 100.87
CA GLU A 323 -32.25 -14.16 102.32
C GLU A 323 -32.94 -15.51 102.60
#